data_AF-A0A803NKD2-F1
#
_entry.id   AF-A0A803NKD2-F1
#
_cell.length_a   1.000
_cell.length_b   1.000
_cell.length_c   1.000
_cell.angle_alpha   90.00
_cell.angle_beta   90.00
_cell.angle_gamma   90.00
#
_symmetry.space_group_name_H-M   'P 1'
#
loop_
_entity.id
_entity.type
_entity.pdbx_description
1 polymer ?
#
loop_
_entity_poly.entity_id
_entity_poly.type
_entity_poly.pdbx_seq_one_letter_code
_entity_poly.pdbx_strand_id
1 'polypeptide(L)'
;MMVLPKKVIKVIEAICRAYLWRVQVMFHGAGAVSWENTCQPKKAGGLGIIKIEDWNKAAICKYIWAISNKQESLWQKWIHSVYLKDHDWWSYSASIHASWYWKKLVAIKNQIKQMSDTKEFQQGKYTIAAGYKMFSPSAVAPRWCKEVWSRLNTPKHNVILWLAMLNRLKTQDRLIKFGVQVNGKCCLCEAGDETNQHLFFECVTAVNSLQEIKNWLKWNVVSTNLPQLL
;
A
#
# COMPACT_ATOMS: atom_id res chain seq x y z
N MET A 1 -4.16 6.96 22.30
CA MET A 1 -3.45 6.83 21.03
C MET A 1 -3.37 8.21 20.42
N MET A 2 -2.17 8.66 20.07
CA MET A 2 -1.87 10.05 19.73
C MET A 2 -2.07 10.31 18.23
N VAL A 3 -2.54 11.52 17.88
CA VAL A 3 -2.51 12.03 16.52
C VAL A 3 -1.06 12.29 16.15
N LEU A 4 -0.53 11.57 15.16
CA LEU A 4 0.87 11.73 14.77
C LEU A 4 1.05 12.97 13.89
N PRO A 5 2.05 13.83 14.18
CA PRO A 5 2.39 14.94 13.28
C PRO A 5 2.79 14.45 11.89
N LYS A 6 2.38 15.16 10.83
CA LYS A 6 2.70 14.79 9.44
C LYS A 6 4.20 14.62 9.18
N LYS A 7 5.05 15.42 9.85
CA LYS A 7 6.51 15.31 9.72
C LYS A 7 7.02 13.97 10.22
N VAL A 8 6.50 13.48 11.35
CA VAL A 8 6.87 12.18 11.92
C VAL A 8 6.44 11.04 10.99
N ILE A 9 5.20 11.08 10.48
CA ILE A 9 4.70 10.08 9.52
C ILE A 9 5.61 10.01 8.29
N LYS A 10 5.95 11.17 7.70
CA LYS A 10 6.83 11.24 6.53
C LYS A 10 8.22 10.65 6.80
N VAL A 11 8.78 10.87 7.98
CA VAL A 11 10.09 10.31 8.36
C VAL A 11 10.01 8.79 8.46
N ILE A 12 8.99 8.24 9.13
CA ILE A 12 8.85 6.79 9.28
C ILE A 12 8.64 6.14 7.90
N GLU A 13 7.74 6.68 7.07
CA GLU A 13 7.50 6.15 5.72
C GLU A 13 8.74 6.26 4.83
N ALA A 14 9.57 7.30 5.00
CA ALA A 14 10.84 7.43 4.30
C ALA A 14 11.82 6.31 4.69
N ILE A 15 11.94 5.98 5.98
CA ILE A 15 12.78 4.89 6.48
C ILE A 15 12.28 3.54 5.95
N CYS A 16 10.97 3.27 6.03
CA CYS A 16 10.38 2.04 5.50
C CYS A 16 10.66 1.88 3.99
N ARG A 17 10.51 2.96 3.22
CA ARG A 17 10.80 2.98 1.79
C ARG A 17 12.29 2.77 1.48
N ALA A 18 13.18 3.41 2.24
CA ALA A 18 14.62 3.27 2.11
C ALA A 18 15.06 1.81 2.34
N TYR A 19 14.54 1.21 3.40
CA TYR A 19 14.81 -0.17 3.74
C TYR A 19 14.31 -1.13 2.66
N LEU A 20 13.07 -0.96 2.19
CA LEU A 20 12.49 -1.84 1.17
C LEU A 20 13.28 -1.84 -0.15
N TRP A 21 13.75 -0.68 -0.62
CA TRP A 21 14.34 -0.57 -1.96
C TRP A 21 15.87 -0.64 -2.00
N ARG A 22 16.54 -0.28 -0.90
CA ARG A 22 18.01 -0.18 -0.84
C ARG A 22 18.63 -0.85 0.37
N VAL A 23 17.82 -1.41 1.29
CA VAL A 23 18.30 -2.01 2.56
C VAL A 23 19.14 -1.00 3.36
N GLN A 24 18.75 0.27 3.33
CA GLN A 24 19.42 1.39 3.99
C GLN A 24 18.42 2.19 4.84
N VAL A 25 18.92 2.90 5.86
CA VAL A 25 18.09 3.72 6.75
C VAL A 25 17.67 5.03 6.10
N MET A 26 18.55 5.62 5.28
CA MET A 26 18.28 6.87 4.57
C MET A 26 18.41 6.64 3.07
N PHE A 27 17.48 7.22 2.32
CA PHE A 27 17.44 7.10 0.87
C PHE A 27 17.03 8.43 0.25
N HIS A 28 17.87 8.91 -0.67
CA HIS A 28 17.59 10.05 -1.53
C HIS A 28 17.38 9.51 -2.94
N GLY A 29 16.13 9.43 -3.38
CA GLY A 29 15.76 8.92 -4.71
C GLY A 29 14.34 8.37 -4.77
N ALA A 30 13.94 7.92 -5.97
CA ALA A 30 12.67 7.23 -6.19
C ALA A 30 12.83 5.71 -6.00
N GLY A 31 11.87 5.08 -5.34
CA GLY A 31 11.76 3.61 -5.31
C GLY A 31 11.32 3.05 -6.66
N ALA A 32 11.36 1.72 -6.82
CA ALA A 32 10.91 1.11 -8.07
C ALA A 32 9.39 1.30 -8.30
N VAL A 33 8.62 1.31 -7.21
CA VAL A 33 7.17 1.54 -7.17
C VAL A 33 6.86 2.68 -6.19
N SER A 34 5.83 3.48 -6.46
CA SER A 34 5.39 4.54 -5.55
C SER A 34 4.98 3.96 -4.20
N TRP A 35 5.17 4.72 -3.12
CA TRP A 35 4.82 4.24 -1.77
C TRP A 35 3.32 3.98 -1.62
N GLU A 36 2.50 4.79 -2.28
CA GLU A 36 1.05 4.61 -2.34
C GLU A 36 0.66 3.26 -2.95
N ASN A 37 1.21 2.90 -4.12
CA ASN A 37 0.93 1.61 -4.77
C ASN A 37 1.54 0.43 -3.98
N THR A 38 2.67 0.65 -3.32
CA THR A 38 3.31 -0.36 -2.46
C THR A 38 2.42 -0.72 -1.26
N CYS A 39 1.78 0.28 -0.65
CA CYS A 39 0.91 0.08 0.52
C CYS A 39 -0.48 -0.47 0.16
N GLN A 40 -0.84 -0.54 -1.12
CA GLN A 40 -2.11 -1.13 -1.52
C GLN A 40 -2.20 -2.60 -1.05
N PRO A 41 -3.40 -3.10 -0.72
CA PRO A 41 -3.59 -4.50 -0.41
C PRO A 41 -3.09 -5.41 -1.53
N LYS A 42 -2.66 -6.63 -1.20
CA LYS A 42 -2.27 -7.63 -2.21
C LYS A 42 -3.35 -7.89 -3.26
N LYS A 43 -4.63 -7.88 -2.83
CA LYS A 43 -5.79 -8.00 -3.73
C LYS A 43 -5.90 -6.85 -4.74
N ALA A 44 -5.34 -5.68 -4.42
CA ALA A 44 -5.32 -4.49 -5.26
C ALA A 44 -3.96 -4.30 -5.98
N GLY A 45 -3.07 -5.30 -5.93
CA GLY A 45 -1.79 -5.28 -6.64
C GLY A 45 -0.64 -4.58 -5.90
N GLY A 46 -0.77 -4.31 -4.59
CA GLY A 46 0.34 -3.83 -3.77
C GLY A 46 0.98 -4.92 -2.90
N LEU A 47 1.91 -4.54 -2.02
CA LEU A 47 2.56 -5.46 -1.07
C LEU A 47 1.72 -5.73 0.18
N GLY A 48 0.70 -4.89 0.43
CA GLY A 48 -0.09 -4.92 1.67
C GLY A 48 0.65 -4.35 2.88
N ILE A 49 1.66 -3.51 2.66
CA ILE A 49 2.31 -2.77 3.75
C ILE A 49 1.32 -1.74 4.31
N ILE A 50 1.26 -1.62 5.63
CA ILE A 50 0.35 -0.68 6.29
C ILE A 50 0.84 0.75 6.04
N LYS A 51 -0.03 1.58 5.46
CA LYS A 51 0.19 3.01 5.34
C LYS A 51 -0.05 3.68 6.69
N ILE A 52 1.01 4.25 7.26
CA ILE A 52 1.02 4.72 8.65
C ILE A 52 0.02 5.86 8.85
N GLU A 53 -0.11 6.74 7.85
CA GLU A 53 -1.09 7.82 7.91
C GLU A 53 -2.52 7.29 8.09
N ASP A 54 -2.92 6.33 7.26
CA ASP A 54 -4.28 5.81 7.26
C ASP A 54 -4.53 4.89 8.46
N TRP A 55 -3.50 4.20 8.95
CA TRP A 55 -3.56 3.46 10.21
C TRP A 55 -3.69 4.38 11.43
N ASN A 56 -3.02 5.54 11.44
CA ASN A 56 -3.19 6.53 12.49
C ASN A 56 -4.61 7.13 12.47
N LYS A 57 -5.18 7.42 11.29
CA LYS A 57 -6.58 7.84 11.16
C LYS A 57 -7.54 6.78 11.70
N ALA A 58 -7.36 5.52 11.32
CA ALA A 58 -8.16 4.40 11.83
C ALA A 58 -8.06 4.24 13.36
N ALA A 59 -6.87 4.40 13.91
CA ALA A 59 -6.68 4.41 15.35
C ALA A 59 -7.42 5.56 16.05
N ILE A 60 -7.41 6.76 15.48
CA ILE A 60 -8.16 7.92 16.00
C ILE A 60 -9.68 7.67 15.92
N CYS A 61 -10.14 7.02 14.86
CA CYS A 61 -11.55 6.67 14.69
C CYS A 61 -12.08 5.76 15.79
N LYS A 62 -11.24 4.92 16.41
CA LYS A 62 -11.62 4.17 17.61
C LYS A 62 -12.03 5.08 18.77
N TYR A 63 -11.37 6.22 18.93
CA TYR A 63 -11.74 7.22 19.93
C TYR A 63 -13.02 7.93 19.56
N ILE A 64 -13.19 8.29 18.27
CA ILE A 64 -14.42 8.90 17.77
C ILE A 64 -15.61 7.98 18.01
N TRP A 65 -15.46 6.68 17.75
CA TRP A 65 -16.46 5.66 18.04
C TRP A 65 -16.76 5.54 19.53
N ALA A 66 -15.75 5.61 20.39
CA ALA A 66 -15.96 5.57 21.85
C ALA A 66 -16.68 6.82 22.37
N ILE A 67 -16.41 8.00 21.79
CA ILE A 67 -17.10 9.26 22.11
C ILE A 67 -18.57 9.18 21.66
N SER A 68 -18.80 8.71 20.43
CA SER A 68 -20.15 8.62 19.84
C SER A 68 -21.05 7.59 20.53
N ASN A 69 -20.47 6.57 21.17
CA ASN A 69 -21.20 5.55 21.92
C ASN A 69 -21.19 5.81 23.44
N LYS A 70 -20.77 7.00 23.88
CA LYS A 70 -20.72 7.41 25.29
C LYS A 70 -20.10 6.34 26.20
N GLN A 71 -18.99 5.74 25.78
CA GLN A 71 -18.31 4.77 26.63
C GLN A 71 -17.90 5.42 27.97
N GLU A 72 -17.96 4.64 29.04
CA GLU A 72 -17.88 5.15 30.42
C GLU A 72 -16.45 5.30 30.97
N SER A 73 -15.42 5.49 30.14
CA SER A 73 -14.10 5.82 30.72
C SER A 73 -14.05 7.27 31.20
N LEU A 74 -13.21 7.53 32.21
CA LEU A 74 -12.97 8.86 32.77
C LEU A 74 -12.63 9.88 31.68
N TRP A 75 -11.88 9.46 30.67
CA TRP A 75 -11.53 10.32 29.54
C TRP A 75 -12.75 10.75 28.73
N GLN A 76 -13.70 9.84 28.43
CA GLN A 76 -14.91 10.23 27.72
C GLN A 76 -15.82 11.11 28.58
N LYS A 77 -15.95 10.81 29.88
CA LYS A 77 -16.72 11.67 30.81
C LYS A 77 -16.16 13.10 30.83
N TRP A 78 -14.84 13.25 30.88
CA TRP A 78 -14.17 14.55 30.77
C TRP A 78 -14.39 15.23 29.42
N ILE A 79 -14.29 14.50 28.30
CA ILE A 79 -14.56 15.07 26.95
C ILE A 79 -15.99 15.64 26.92
N HIS A 80 -16.96 14.86 27.40
CA HIS A 80 -18.36 15.24 27.39
C HIS A 80 -18.61 16.46 28.28
N SER A 81 -17.98 16.56 29.46
CA SER A 81 -18.15 17.72 30.35
C SER A 81 -17.44 18.99 29.87
N VAL A 82 -16.24 18.85 29.27
CA VAL A 82 -15.40 20.00 28.91
C VAL A 82 -15.65 20.48 27.48
N TYR A 83 -15.67 19.55 26.52
CA TYR A 83 -15.74 19.89 25.09
C TYR A 83 -17.15 19.87 24.51
N LEU A 84 -17.93 18.81 24.72
CA LEU A 84 -19.28 18.71 24.14
C LEU A 84 -20.33 19.48 24.96
N LYS A 85 -20.24 19.42 26.30
CA LYS A 85 -21.31 19.88 27.20
C LYS A 85 -22.64 19.24 26.79
N ASP A 86 -23.62 20.05 26.38
CA ASP A 86 -24.95 19.60 25.95
C ASP A 86 -25.08 19.43 24.42
N HIS A 87 -23.98 19.56 23.66
CA HIS A 87 -24.02 19.45 22.20
C HIS A 87 -23.98 17.99 21.73
N ASP A 88 -24.72 17.70 20.66
CA ASP A 88 -24.62 16.42 19.97
C ASP A 88 -23.25 16.27 19.27
N TRP A 89 -22.68 15.07 19.36
CA TRP A 89 -21.34 14.79 18.85
C TRP A 89 -21.21 14.99 17.34
N TRP A 90 -22.20 14.57 16.55
CA TRP A 90 -22.11 14.58 15.09
C TRP A 90 -22.45 15.93 14.47
N SER A 91 -23.13 16.81 15.21
CA SER A 91 -23.35 18.22 14.85
C SER A 91 -22.27 19.17 15.39
N TYR A 92 -21.52 18.78 16.43
CA TYR A 92 -20.52 19.62 17.08
C TYR A 92 -19.40 20.14 16.15
N SER A 93 -18.99 21.39 16.34
CA SER A 93 -17.83 22.00 15.70
C SER A 93 -16.83 22.48 16.76
N ALA A 94 -15.53 22.35 16.47
CA ALA A 94 -14.48 22.75 17.42
C ALA A 94 -14.32 24.28 17.45
N SER A 95 -14.20 24.84 18.65
CA SER A 95 -13.84 26.26 18.84
C SER A 95 -12.48 26.61 18.23
N ILE A 96 -12.34 27.87 17.78
CA ILE A 96 -11.08 28.42 17.29
C ILE A 96 -9.97 28.42 18.36
N HIS A 97 -10.32 28.44 19.65
CA HIS A 97 -9.37 28.38 20.75
C HIS A 97 -9.07 26.95 21.22
N ALA A 98 -9.73 25.95 20.63
CA ALA A 98 -9.49 24.57 20.99
C ALA A 98 -8.08 24.11 20.59
N SER A 99 -7.57 23.13 21.31
CA SER A 99 -6.26 22.54 21.05
C SER A 99 -6.17 21.98 19.63
N TRP A 100 -4.96 22.02 19.05
CA TRP A 100 -4.71 21.44 17.72
C TRP A 100 -5.16 19.97 17.63
N TYR A 101 -4.93 19.21 18.70
CA TYR A 101 -5.33 17.83 18.81
C TYR A 101 -6.85 17.66 18.69
N TRP A 102 -7.62 18.44 19.44
CA TRP A 102 -9.09 18.39 19.41
C TRP A 102 -9.63 18.76 18.03
N LYS A 103 -9.10 19.83 17.43
CA LYS A 103 -9.45 20.24 16.07
C LYS A 103 -9.18 19.12 15.04
N LYS A 104 -8.08 18.38 15.19
CA LYS A 104 -7.78 17.23 14.31
C LYS A 104 -8.74 16.07 14.51
N LEU A 105 -9.13 15.77 15.74
CA LEU A 105 -10.12 14.74 16.04
C LEU A 105 -11.48 15.08 15.41
N VAL A 106 -11.93 16.33 15.56
CA VAL A 106 -13.18 16.81 14.93
C VAL A 106 -13.08 16.82 13.40
N ALA A 107 -11.91 17.16 12.83
CA ALA A 107 -11.71 17.08 11.38
C ALA A 107 -11.86 15.64 10.85
N ILE A 108 -11.30 14.64 11.55
CA ILE A 108 -11.47 13.23 11.17
C ILE A 108 -12.92 12.78 11.36
N LYS A 109 -13.59 13.20 12.43
CA LYS A 109 -15.03 12.97 12.62
C LYS A 109 -15.83 13.45 11.40
N ASN A 110 -15.53 14.65 10.91
CA ASN A 110 -16.21 15.20 9.74
C ASN A 110 -15.90 14.40 8.46
N GLN A 111 -14.70 13.83 8.31
CA GLN A 111 -14.40 12.90 7.21
C GLN A 111 -15.24 11.63 7.31
N ILE A 112 -15.38 11.02 8.49
CA ILE A 112 -16.22 9.82 8.69
C ILE A 112 -17.67 10.10 8.32
N LYS A 113 -18.20 11.27 8.73
CA LYS A 113 -19.57 11.70 8.42
C LYS A 113 -19.82 11.84 6.91
N GLN A 114 -18.79 12.13 6.11
CA GLN A 114 -18.88 12.19 4.65
C GLN A 114 -18.77 10.81 3.99
N MET A 115 -18.08 9.86 4.63
CA MET A 115 -17.74 8.56 4.04
C MET A 115 -18.71 7.43 4.42
N SER A 116 -19.45 7.57 5.52
CA SER A 116 -20.28 6.50 6.09
C SER A 116 -21.48 7.07 6.85
N ASP A 117 -22.56 6.29 7.00
CA ASP A 117 -23.67 6.66 7.89
C ASP A 117 -23.19 6.60 9.35
N THR A 118 -23.43 7.70 10.07
CA THR A 118 -23.15 7.83 11.50
C THR A 118 -23.78 6.73 12.35
N LYS A 119 -24.98 6.25 11.98
CA LYS A 119 -25.68 5.17 12.69
C LYS A 119 -25.00 3.83 12.47
N GLU A 120 -24.63 3.52 11.23
CA GLU A 120 -23.88 2.30 10.91
C GLU A 120 -22.51 2.30 11.60
N PHE A 121 -21.83 3.45 11.63
CA PHE A 121 -20.56 3.58 12.34
C PHE A 121 -20.70 3.33 13.85
N GLN A 122 -21.79 3.77 14.46
CA GLN A 122 -22.06 3.52 15.89
C GLN A 122 -22.41 2.06 16.17
N GLN A 123 -23.02 1.36 15.22
CA GLN A 123 -23.44 -0.03 15.37
C GLN A 123 -22.24 -0.98 15.50
N GLY A 124 -22.35 -1.91 16.45
CA GLY A 124 -21.34 -2.95 16.67
C GLY A 124 -20.02 -2.45 17.25
N LYS A 125 -19.08 -3.37 17.44
CA LYS A 125 -17.77 -3.08 18.04
C LYS A 125 -16.79 -2.59 16.97
N TYR A 126 -16.31 -1.36 17.10
CA TYR A 126 -15.30 -0.82 16.20
C TYR A 126 -13.94 -1.54 16.32
N THR A 127 -13.34 -1.83 15.17
CA THR A 127 -11.96 -2.34 15.07
C THR A 127 -11.10 -1.43 14.21
N ILE A 128 -9.81 -1.30 14.55
CA ILE A 128 -8.86 -0.49 13.78
C ILE A 128 -8.72 -1.04 12.34
N ALA A 129 -8.85 -2.36 12.15
CA ALA A 129 -8.82 -2.97 10.83
C ALA A 129 -9.99 -2.52 9.94
N ALA A 130 -11.22 -2.45 10.48
CA ALA A 130 -12.38 -1.93 9.76
C ALA A 130 -12.18 -0.45 9.39
N GLY A 131 -11.67 0.35 10.34
CA GLY A 131 -11.28 1.73 10.08
C GLY A 131 -10.25 1.89 8.98
N TYR A 132 -9.20 1.07 9.00
CA TYR A 132 -8.14 1.14 8.02
C TYR A 132 -8.68 0.84 6.62
N LYS A 133 -9.58 -0.15 6.49
CA LYS A 133 -10.26 -0.45 5.23
C LYS A 133 -11.12 0.71 4.73
N MET A 134 -11.73 1.48 5.62
CA MET A 134 -12.52 2.67 5.27
C MET A 134 -11.66 3.79 4.67
N PHE A 135 -10.45 4.02 5.20
CA PHE A 135 -9.53 5.05 4.67
C PHE A 135 -8.62 4.56 3.54
N SER A 136 -8.52 3.24 3.35
CA SER A 136 -7.72 2.67 2.26
C SER A 136 -8.49 2.81 0.95
N PRO A 137 -7.86 3.30 -0.14
CA PRO A 137 -8.52 3.38 -1.44
C PRO A 137 -8.98 2.00 -1.91
N SER A 138 -10.23 1.87 -2.36
CA SER A 138 -10.65 0.70 -3.12
C SER A 138 -10.07 0.78 -4.53
N ALA A 139 -8.93 0.12 -4.75
CA ALA A 139 -8.39 -0.06 -6.09
C ALA A 139 -9.02 -1.30 -6.76
N VAL A 140 -9.32 -1.20 -8.06
CA VAL A 140 -9.75 -2.34 -8.86
C VAL A 140 -8.63 -3.37 -8.88
N ALA A 141 -8.94 -4.60 -8.48
CA ALA A 141 -7.98 -5.69 -8.43
C ALA A 141 -7.42 -6.00 -9.83
N PRO A 142 -6.10 -5.84 -10.06
CA PRO A 142 -5.48 -6.32 -11.29
C PRO A 142 -5.67 -7.84 -11.45
N ARG A 143 -5.89 -8.29 -12.70
CA ARG A 143 -6.15 -9.71 -13.01
C ARG A 143 -5.07 -10.64 -12.45
N TRP A 144 -3.80 -10.23 -12.59
CA TRP A 144 -2.60 -10.98 -12.18
C TRP A 144 -2.37 -11.10 -10.67
N CYS A 145 -3.22 -10.49 -9.82
CA CYS A 145 -2.97 -10.45 -8.38
C CYS A 145 -3.01 -11.82 -7.71
N LYS A 146 -3.83 -12.75 -8.20
CA LYS A 146 -3.96 -14.08 -7.58
C LYS A 146 -2.72 -14.93 -7.85
N GLU A 147 -2.13 -14.74 -9.00
CA GLU A 147 -0.98 -15.43 -9.56
C GLU A 147 0.29 -14.89 -8.90
N VAL A 148 0.44 -13.56 -8.84
CA VAL A 148 1.55 -12.88 -8.16
C VAL A 148 1.59 -13.12 -6.66
N TRP A 149 0.44 -13.22 -6.00
CA TRP A 149 0.37 -13.43 -4.54
C TRP A 149 -0.07 -14.85 -4.16
N SER A 150 0.11 -15.81 -5.08
CA SER A 150 -0.17 -17.22 -4.83
C SER A 150 0.65 -17.77 -3.66
N ARG A 151 0.04 -18.65 -2.87
CA ARG A 151 0.70 -19.33 -1.74
C ARG A 151 1.76 -20.33 -2.19
N LEU A 152 1.70 -20.77 -3.46
CA LEU A 152 2.65 -21.72 -4.04
C LEU A 152 4.01 -21.07 -4.34
N ASN A 153 4.03 -19.74 -4.47
CA ASN A 153 5.25 -19.00 -4.76
C ASN A 153 6.01 -18.68 -3.48
N THR A 154 7.34 -18.73 -3.55
CA THR A 154 8.19 -18.20 -2.48
C THR A 154 8.04 -16.67 -2.38
N PRO A 155 8.20 -16.06 -1.19
CA PRO A 155 8.08 -14.61 -1.03
C PRO A 155 8.99 -13.80 -1.95
N LYS A 156 10.21 -14.30 -2.22
CA LYS A 156 11.15 -13.66 -3.15
C LYS A 156 10.58 -13.62 -4.58
N HIS A 157 10.03 -14.72 -5.07
CA HIS A 157 9.47 -14.80 -6.41
C HIS A 157 8.22 -13.92 -6.56
N ASN A 158 7.38 -13.83 -5.52
CA ASN A 158 6.23 -12.92 -5.52
C ASN A 158 6.63 -11.45 -5.75
N VAL A 159 7.67 -10.98 -5.06
CA VAL A 159 8.15 -9.60 -5.22
C VAL A 159 8.78 -9.39 -6.60
N ILE A 160 9.54 -10.35 -7.11
CA ILE A 160 10.13 -10.26 -8.46
C ILE A 160 9.03 -10.23 -9.53
N LEU A 161 8.05 -11.14 -9.44
CA LEU A 161 6.94 -11.22 -10.39
C LEU A 161 6.06 -9.96 -10.31
N TRP A 162 5.81 -9.44 -9.11
CA TRP A 162 5.13 -8.16 -8.91
C TRP A 162 5.85 -7.00 -9.62
N LEU A 163 7.17 -6.90 -9.48
CA LEU A 163 7.95 -5.90 -10.20
C LEU A 163 7.93 -6.14 -11.71
N ALA A 164 7.92 -7.38 -12.15
CA ALA A 164 7.80 -7.75 -13.56
C ALA A 164 6.46 -7.29 -14.15
N MET A 165 5.35 -7.54 -13.46
CA MET A 165 3.99 -7.10 -13.86
C MET A 165 3.85 -5.58 -13.93
N LEU A 166 4.60 -4.84 -13.11
CA LEU A 166 4.62 -3.38 -13.13
C LEU A 166 5.66 -2.79 -14.11
N ASN A 167 6.38 -3.65 -14.84
CA ASN A 167 7.52 -3.27 -15.67
C ASN A 167 8.57 -2.44 -14.91
N ARG A 168 8.90 -2.89 -13.69
CA ARG A 168 9.80 -2.24 -12.71
C ARG A 168 11.01 -3.10 -12.32
N LEU A 169 11.29 -4.17 -13.05
CA LEU A 169 12.55 -4.90 -12.91
C LEU A 169 13.75 -3.97 -13.21
N LYS A 170 14.93 -4.31 -12.69
CA LYS A 170 16.16 -3.52 -12.90
C LYS A 170 16.88 -3.99 -14.18
N THR A 171 16.18 -3.91 -15.31
CA THR A 171 16.73 -4.24 -16.62
C THR A 171 17.72 -3.17 -17.10
N GLN A 172 18.67 -3.53 -17.96
CA GLN A 172 19.65 -2.57 -18.49
C GLN A 172 18.96 -1.35 -19.15
N ASP A 173 17.87 -1.55 -19.91
CA ASP A 173 17.15 -0.44 -20.55
C ASP A 173 16.64 0.60 -19.53
N ARG A 174 16.24 0.14 -18.34
CA ARG A 174 15.80 1.01 -17.24
C ARG A 174 16.98 1.66 -16.53
N LEU A 175 18.08 0.95 -16.35
CA LEU A 175 19.31 1.51 -15.77
C LEU A 175 19.87 2.65 -16.63
N ILE A 176 19.87 2.49 -17.95
CA ILE A 176 20.26 3.53 -18.92
C ILE A 176 19.37 4.76 -18.78
N LYS A 177 18.04 4.58 -18.67
CA LYS A 177 17.09 5.68 -18.42
C LYS A 177 17.35 6.43 -17.10
N PHE A 178 17.99 5.78 -16.14
CA PHE A 178 18.44 6.40 -14.88
C PHE A 178 19.88 6.96 -14.95
N GLY A 179 20.50 7.00 -16.14
CA GLY A 179 21.84 7.56 -16.36
C GLY A 179 22.99 6.63 -15.96
N VAL A 180 22.70 5.37 -15.64
CA VAL A 180 23.75 4.38 -15.31
C VAL A 180 24.41 3.91 -16.61
N GLN A 181 25.75 3.96 -16.65
CA GLN A 181 26.53 3.55 -17.82
C GLN A 181 26.65 2.02 -17.85
N VAL A 182 25.91 1.39 -18.76
CA VAL A 182 25.87 -0.06 -18.99
C VAL A 182 25.75 -0.31 -20.50
N ASN A 183 26.15 -1.49 -20.97
CA ASN A 183 26.15 -1.82 -22.41
C ASN A 183 24.75 -2.01 -23.02
N GLY A 184 23.69 -2.09 -22.21
CA GLY A 184 22.31 -2.28 -22.66
C GLY A 184 21.95 -3.70 -23.09
N LYS A 185 22.93 -4.63 -23.13
CA LYS A 185 22.74 -5.98 -23.65
C LYS A 185 22.24 -6.97 -22.61
N CYS A 186 21.46 -7.94 -23.08
CA CYS A 186 20.92 -9.03 -22.28
C CYS A 186 22.02 -9.85 -21.64
N CYS A 187 21.97 -10.02 -20.32
CA CYS A 187 22.95 -10.82 -19.57
C CYS A 187 22.93 -12.33 -19.88
N LEU A 188 21.93 -12.83 -20.62
CA LEU A 188 21.79 -14.27 -20.91
C LEU A 188 22.23 -14.68 -22.31
N CYS A 189 21.97 -13.83 -23.32
CA CYS A 189 22.31 -14.13 -24.71
C CYS A 189 23.30 -13.15 -25.33
N GLU A 190 23.59 -12.03 -24.67
CA GLU A 190 24.50 -10.96 -25.09
C GLU A 190 24.21 -10.31 -26.47
N ALA A 191 23.17 -10.76 -27.18
CA ALA A 191 22.83 -10.30 -28.52
C ALA A 191 21.73 -9.21 -28.53
N GLY A 192 20.66 -9.43 -27.76
CA GLY A 192 19.51 -8.51 -27.68
C GLY A 192 19.67 -7.43 -26.61
N ASP A 193 18.87 -6.38 -26.69
CA ASP A 193 18.80 -5.37 -25.63
C ASP A 193 18.02 -5.92 -24.42
N GLU A 194 18.55 -5.69 -23.21
CA GLU A 194 17.92 -6.21 -21.99
C GLU A 194 16.67 -5.41 -21.63
N THR A 195 15.54 -5.89 -22.09
CA THR A 195 14.20 -5.43 -21.69
C THR A 195 13.45 -6.54 -20.98
N ASN A 196 12.38 -6.18 -20.25
CA ASN A 196 11.50 -7.16 -19.62
C ASN A 196 10.89 -8.13 -20.66
N GLN A 197 10.47 -7.60 -21.81
CA GLN A 197 9.94 -8.40 -22.91
C GLN A 197 11.00 -9.39 -23.45
N HIS A 198 12.21 -8.90 -23.70
CA HIS A 198 13.30 -9.73 -24.19
C HIS A 198 13.66 -10.84 -23.20
N LEU A 199 13.86 -10.50 -21.93
CA LEU A 199 14.25 -11.45 -20.89
C LEU A 199 13.30 -12.64 -20.74
N PHE A 200 11.99 -12.44 -20.90
CA PHE A 200 11.00 -13.50 -20.70
C PHE A 200 10.52 -14.19 -21.99
N PHE A 201 10.50 -13.50 -23.13
CA PHE A 201 9.80 -14.00 -24.34
C PHE A 201 10.60 -13.99 -25.64
N GLU A 202 11.73 -13.27 -25.73
CA GLU A 202 12.49 -13.16 -26.99
C GLU A 202 13.93 -13.64 -26.87
N CYS A 203 14.48 -13.69 -25.64
CA CYS A 203 15.82 -14.20 -25.39
C CYS A 203 15.88 -15.69 -25.68
N VAL A 204 16.72 -16.10 -26.65
CA VAL A 204 16.89 -17.50 -27.07
C VAL A 204 17.17 -18.43 -25.89
N THR A 205 18.06 -18.02 -24.98
CA THR A 205 18.42 -18.80 -23.78
C THR A 205 17.22 -19.00 -22.86
N ALA A 206 16.44 -17.93 -22.62
CA ALA A 206 15.27 -17.98 -21.75
C ALA A 206 14.12 -18.78 -22.37
N VAL A 207 13.86 -18.60 -23.67
CA VAL A 207 12.82 -19.32 -24.41
C VAL A 207 13.10 -20.82 -24.44
N ASN A 208 14.33 -21.22 -24.72
CA ASN A 208 14.72 -22.64 -24.73
C ASN A 208 14.53 -23.26 -23.34
N SER A 209 15.01 -22.59 -22.29
CA SER A 209 14.84 -23.03 -20.89
C SER A 209 13.36 -23.16 -20.51
N LEU A 210 12.53 -22.19 -20.92
CA LEU A 210 11.09 -22.22 -20.66
C LEU A 210 10.41 -23.35 -21.42
N GLN A 211 10.84 -23.64 -22.66
CA GLN A 211 10.28 -24.73 -23.46
C GLN A 211 10.57 -26.09 -22.84
N GLU A 212 11.78 -26.31 -22.32
CA GLU A 212 12.12 -27.54 -21.59
C GLU A 212 11.23 -27.74 -20.36
N ILE A 213 11.02 -26.67 -19.58
CA ILE A 213 10.12 -26.70 -18.41
C ILE A 213 8.67 -26.96 -18.83
N LYS A 214 8.19 -26.32 -19.90
CA LYS A 214 6.84 -26.55 -20.45
C LYS A 214 6.66 -28.00 -20.87
N ASN A 215 7.64 -28.57 -21.56
CA ASN A 215 7.63 -29.97 -21.97
C ASN A 215 7.58 -30.91 -20.75
N TRP A 216 8.42 -30.63 -19.73
CA TRP A 216 8.45 -31.41 -18.49
C TRP A 216 7.10 -31.37 -17.73
N LEU A 217 6.48 -30.19 -17.66
CA LEU A 217 5.17 -29.99 -17.02
C LEU A 217 3.97 -30.37 -17.89
N LYS A 218 4.20 -30.77 -19.16
CA LYS A 218 3.15 -30.94 -20.18
C LYS A 218 2.23 -29.72 -20.32
N TRP A 219 2.83 -28.53 -20.22
CA TRP A 219 2.12 -27.26 -20.20
C TRP A 219 2.08 -26.61 -21.59
N ASN A 220 0.96 -26.76 -22.30
CA ASN A 220 0.78 -26.34 -23.68
C ASN A 220 0.21 -24.91 -23.81
N VAL A 221 0.93 -23.91 -23.31
CA VAL A 221 0.52 -22.50 -23.40
C VAL A 221 1.52 -21.70 -24.24
N VAL A 222 1.00 -20.96 -25.22
CA VAL A 222 1.74 -19.93 -25.96
C VAL A 222 1.47 -18.59 -25.28
N SER A 223 2.54 -17.95 -24.83
CA SER A 223 2.49 -16.69 -24.08
C SER A 223 3.49 -15.72 -24.70
N THR A 224 3.03 -14.54 -25.14
CA THR A 224 3.90 -13.53 -25.74
C THR A 224 4.18 -12.35 -24.81
N ASN A 225 3.54 -12.31 -23.64
CA ASN A 225 3.77 -11.30 -22.60
C ASN A 225 3.37 -11.82 -21.21
N LEU A 226 3.83 -11.14 -20.16
CA LEU A 226 3.59 -11.55 -18.77
C LEU A 226 2.09 -11.58 -18.39
N PRO A 227 1.24 -10.59 -18.76
CA PRO A 227 -0.20 -10.66 -18.49
C PRO A 227 -0.96 -11.79 -19.18
N GLN A 228 -0.42 -12.38 -20.25
CA GLN A 228 -1.00 -13.57 -20.89
C GLN A 228 -0.46 -14.87 -20.30
N LEU A 229 0.71 -14.82 -19.66
CA LEU A 229 1.32 -15.96 -18.99
C LEU A 229 0.64 -16.28 -17.65
N LEU A 230 0.13 -15.25 -16.96
CA LEU A 230 -0.55 -15.31 -15.66
C LEU A 230 -2.05 -15.08 -15.83
#